data_AF-A0AAN7B280-F1
#
_entry.id   AF-A0AAN7B280-F1
#
_cell.length_a   1.000
_cell.length_b   1.000
_cell.length_c   1.000
_cell.angle_alpha   90.00
_cell.angle_beta   90.00
_cell.angle_gamma   90.00
#
_symmetry.space_group_name_H-M   'P 1'
#
loop_
_entity.id
_entity.type
_entity.pdbx_description
1 polymer ?
#
loop_
_entity_poly.entity_id
_entity_poly.type
_entity_poly.pdbx_seq_one_letter_code
_entity_poly.pdbx_strand_id
1 'polypeptide(L)'
;MASSAVSQLFPPLGHPTVIRVIQIRPAPVRASPVFIDIQIIDIEHDHVSFEAFSSPPELLDADADADEDASVVLGGTRFPVRPSVGAALRRLRHATRSRTVFVDEICIREEDGIVGVNRSGLIVRVCFAATRIL
;
A
#
# COMPACT_ATOMS: atom_id res chain seq x y z
N MET A 1 14.28 16.61 11.90
CA MET A 1 13.76 17.37 10.73
C MET A 1 13.69 16.49 9.48
N ALA A 2 13.02 15.33 9.54
CA ALA A 2 12.91 14.37 8.41
C ALA A 2 11.49 14.28 7.80
N SER A 3 10.58 15.20 8.18
CA SER A 3 9.13 15.05 7.93
C SER A 3 8.62 15.67 6.62
N SER A 4 9.49 16.28 5.80
CA SER A 4 9.04 17.09 4.65
C SER A 4 8.83 16.30 3.35
N ALA A 5 9.67 15.31 3.04
CA ALA A 5 9.66 14.65 1.73
C ALA A 5 8.53 13.61 1.57
N VAL A 6 8.25 12.84 2.63
CA VAL A 6 7.16 11.84 2.60
C VAL A 6 5.79 12.52 2.56
N SER A 7 5.63 13.62 3.30
CA SER A 7 4.36 14.36 3.31
C SER A 7 4.01 15.03 1.98
N GLN A 8 5.00 15.35 1.14
CA GLN A 8 4.76 15.84 -0.23
C GLN A 8 4.34 14.73 -1.20
N LEU A 9 4.79 13.49 -0.99
CA LEU A 9 4.42 12.34 -1.84
C LEU A 9 2.99 11.85 -1.60
N PHE A 10 2.40 12.24 -0.46
CA PHE A 10 1.13 11.70 0.02
C PHE A 10 0.23 12.82 0.58
N PRO A 11 -0.41 13.64 -0.29
CA PRO A 11 -1.31 14.69 0.16
C PRO A 11 -2.51 14.09 0.91
N PRO A 12 -3.06 14.76 1.93
CA PRO A 12 -4.20 14.25 2.72
C PRO A 12 -5.38 13.85 1.84
N LEU A 13 -5.99 12.71 2.16
CA LEU A 13 -7.19 12.21 1.49
C LEU A 13 -8.39 12.97 2.06
N GLY A 14 -8.63 14.20 1.58
CA GLY A 14 -9.66 15.10 2.11
C GLY A 14 -11.12 14.61 1.96
N HIS A 15 -11.36 13.34 1.63
CA HIS A 15 -12.69 12.75 1.45
C HIS A 15 -12.73 11.28 1.92
N PRO A 16 -13.79 10.82 2.60
CA PRO A 16 -13.84 9.48 3.21
C PRO A 16 -13.98 8.32 2.21
N THR A 17 -14.30 8.59 0.94
CA THR A 17 -14.39 7.59 -0.14
C THR A 17 -13.08 7.45 -0.91
N VAL A 18 -12.17 8.40 -0.72
CA VAL A 18 -10.92 8.48 -1.46
C VAL A 18 -9.86 7.71 -0.70
N ILE A 19 -9.26 6.74 -1.37
CA ILE A 19 -8.21 5.88 -0.82
C ILE A 19 -6.97 5.94 -1.68
N ARG A 20 -5.83 5.53 -1.11
CA ARG A 20 -4.65 5.19 -1.89
C ARG A 20 -4.66 3.71 -2.21
N VAL A 21 -4.27 3.37 -3.43
CA VAL A 21 -3.96 2.01 -3.83
C VAL A 21 -2.55 1.97 -4.41
N ILE A 22 -1.92 0.81 -4.30
CA ILE A 22 -0.58 0.56 -4.77
C ILE A 22 -0.68 -0.20 -6.08
N GLN A 23 -0.05 0.33 -7.12
CA GLN A 23 0.20 -0.41 -8.34
C GLN A 23 1.59 -1.04 -8.28
N ILE A 24 1.65 -2.36 -8.13
CA ILE A 24 2.89 -3.13 -8.17
C ILE A 24 3.28 -3.31 -9.64
N ARG A 25 4.47 -2.83 -10.02
CA ARG A 25 4.99 -3.04 -11.38
C ARG A 25 5.45 -4.48 -11.58
N PRO A 26 5.32 -5.03 -12.80
CA PRO A 26 5.77 -6.38 -13.08
C PRO A 26 7.29 -6.49 -13.01
N ALA A 27 7.78 -7.68 -12.64
CA ALA A 27 9.18 -8.04 -12.86
C ALA A 27 9.31 -9.55 -13.06
N PRO A 28 10.09 -10.00 -14.06
CA PRO A 28 10.21 -11.42 -14.40
C PRO A 28 10.97 -12.22 -13.33
N VAL A 29 11.85 -11.57 -12.57
CA VAL A 29 12.68 -12.20 -11.54
C VAL A 29 12.15 -11.83 -10.16
N ARG A 30 11.93 -12.82 -9.30
CA ARG A 30 11.38 -12.63 -7.96
C ARG A 30 12.30 -11.81 -7.04
N ALA A 31 13.61 -11.96 -7.21
CA ALA A 31 14.62 -11.21 -6.46
C ALA A 31 14.74 -9.73 -6.89
N SER A 32 14.20 -9.33 -8.05
CA SER A 32 14.28 -7.94 -8.50
C SER A 32 13.61 -6.97 -7.52
N PRO A 33 14.09 -5.73 -7.39
CA PRO A 33 13.48 -4.70 -6.54
C PRO A 33 11.99 -4.54 -6.83
N VAL A 34 11.19 -4.34 -5.79
CA VAL A 34 9.74 -4.14 -5.93
C VAL A 34 9.48 -2.67 -6.25
N PHE A 35 9.14 -2.39 -7.49
CA PHE A 35 8.70 -1.06 -7.90
C PHE A 35 7.21 -0.92 -7.69
N ILE A 36 6.81 0.18 -7.04
CA ILE A 36 5.43 0.52 -6.80
C ILE A 36 5.13 1.94 -7.25
N ASP A 37 3.91 2.16 -7.70
CA ASP A 37 3.31 3.47 -7.88
C ASP A 37 2.11 3.59 -6.95
N ILE A 38 1.79 4.82 -6.52
CA ILE A 38 0.61 5.07 -5.69
C ILE A 38 -0.40 5.84 -6.52
N GLN A 39 -1.62 5.34 -6.51
CA GLN A 39 -2.77 5.96 -7.16
C GLN A 39 -3.77 6.34 -6.08
N ILE A 40 -4.40 7.49 -6.25
CA ILE A 40 -5.52 7.91 -5.44
C ILE A 40 -6.76 7.58 -6.25
N ILE A 41 -7.68 6.83 -5.64
CA ILE A 41 -8.96 6.46 -6.26
C ILE A 41 -10.10 6.79 -5.31
N ASP A 42 -11.25 7.14 -5.86
CA ASP A 42 -12.52 7.22 -5.15
C ASP A 42 -13.29 5.90 -5.31
N ILE A 43 -13.44 5.13 -4.23
CA ILE A 43 -14.05 3.79 -4.30
C ILE A 43 -15.54 3.81 -4.70
N GLU A 44 -16.20 4.96 -4.65
CA GLU A 44 -17.62 5.08 -5.02
C GLU A 44 -17.81 5.53 -6.47
N HIS A 45 -16.82 6.21 -7.05
CA HIS A 45 -16.91 6.80 -8.39
C HIS A 45 -15.98 6.13 -9.41
N ASP A 46 -14.82 5.65 -8.99
CA ASP A 46 -13.83 5.05 -9.87
C ASP A 46 -14.09 3.55 -10.06
N HIS A 47 -14.21 3.11 -11.30
CA HIS A 47 -14.35 1.69 -11.66
C HIS A 47 -12.98 0.97 -11.73
N VAL A 48 -12.12 1.17 -10.73
CA VAL A 48 -10.80 0.54 -10.67
C VAL A 48 -10.89 -0.79 -9.92
N SER A 49 -10.51 -1.89 -10.57
CA SER A 49 -10.37 -3.18 -9.89
C SER A 49 -9.09 -3.19 -9.05
N PHE A 50 -9.24 -3.44 -7.76
CA PHE A 50 -8.12 -3.61 -6.84
C PHE A 50 -8.40 -4.77 -5.87
N GLU A 51 -7.33 -5.33 -5.31
CA GLU A 51 -7.42 -6.40 -4.32
C GLU A 51 -7.01 -5.85 -2.94
N ALA A 52 -7.75 -6.17 -1.89
CA ALA A 52 -7.43 -5.75 -0.53
C ALA A 52 -6.52 -6.78 0.13
N PHE A 53 -5.34 -6.34 0.59
CA PHE A 53 -4.43 -7.14 1.38
C PHE A 53 -4.50 -6.67 2.84
N SER A 54 -5.11 -7.51 3.68
CA SER A 54 -5.22 -7.27 5.12
C SER A 54 -4.28 -8.24 5.82
N SER A 55 -3.05 -7.80 6.12
CA SER A 55 -2.13 -8.66 6.87
C SER A 55 -2.68 -8.92 8.28
N PRO A 56 -2.66 -10.17 8.79
CA PRO A 56 -2.95 -10.42 10.19
C PRO A 56 -1.92 -9.70 11.09
N PRO A 57 -2.34 -9.26 12.30
CA PRO A 57 -1.50 -8.49 13.22
C PRO A 57 -0.28 -9.27 13.76
N GLU A 58 -0.21 -10.59 13.57
CA GLU A 58 0.87 -11.45 14.05
C GLU A 58 2.14 -11.39 13.17
N LEU A 59 2.12 -10.64 12.06
CA LEU A 59 3.31 -10.34 11.25
C LEU A 59 4.00 -9.05 11.71
N LEU A 60 3.61 -8.50 12.88
CA LEU A 60 4.14 -7.32 13.55
C LEU A 60 5.33 -7.63 14.48
N ASP A 61 6.45 -8.14 13.97
CA ASP A 61 7.73 -7.99 14.69
C ASP A 61 8.35 -6.64 14.30
N ALA A 62 8.42 -5.73 15.27
CA ALA A 62 9.04 -4.41 15.14
C ALA A 62 10.57 -4.45 15.32
N ASP A 63 11.10 -5.59 15.76
CA ASP A 63 12.51 -5.83 16.06
C ASP A 63 13.21 -6.76 15.06
N ALA A 64 12.52 -7.20 14.00
CA ALA A 64 13.17 -7.99 12.95
C ALA A 64 14.09 -7.05 12.17
N ASP A 65 15.41 -7.22 12.38
CA ASP A 65 16.50 -6.54 11.68
C ASP A 65 16.09 -6.20 10.25
N ALA A 66 16.22 -4.93 9.90
CA ALA A 66 15.92 -4.41 8.57
C ALA A 66 16.83 -5.11 7.55
N ASP A 67 16.40 -6.27 7.08
CA ASP A 67 17.04 -6.98 6.00
C ASP A 67 17.05 -6.04 4.79
N GLU A 68 18.20 -5.83 4.15
CA GLU A 68 18.36 -4.91 3.00
C GLU A 68 17.37 -5.26 1.86
N ASP A 69 16.88 -6.49 1.87
CA ASP A 69 15.87 -7.03 0.97
C ASP A 69 14.43 -6.54 1.24
N ALA A 70 14.13 -5.91 2.36
CA ALA A 70 12.79 -5.42 2.69
C ALA A 70 12.60 -3.95 2.28
N SER A 71 12.70 -3.66 0.99
CA SER A 71 12.50 -2.29 0.49
C SER A 71 11.74 -2.26 -0.83
N VAL A 72 10.99 -1.19 -1.03
CA VAL A 72 10.23 -0.90 -2.25
C VAL A 72 10.78 0.38 -2.89
N VAL A 73 10.64 0.49 -4.20
CA VAL A 73 11.02 1.69 -4.94
C VAL A 73 9.75 2.41 -5.39
N LEU A 74 9.50 3.59 -4.84
CA LEU A 74 8.37 4.47 -5.16
C LEU A 74 8.91 5.76 -5.77
N GLY A 75 8.48 6.09 -6.99
CA GLY A 75 8.94 7.32 -7.67
C GLY A 75 10.45 7.40 -7.86
N GLY A 76 11.14 6.26 -7.93
CA GLY A 76 12.61 6.18 -7.99
C GLY A 76 13.33 6.29 -6.65
N THR A 77 12.61 6.57 -5.56
CA THR A 77 13.14 6.59 -4.19
C THR A 77 12.93 5.24 -3.51
N ARG A 78 13.96 4.72 -2.85
CA ARG A 78 13.89 3.45 -2.11
C ARG A 78 13.37 3.73 -0.70
N PHE A 79 12.28 3.06 -0.33
CA PHE A 79 11.68 3.13 0.99
C PHE A 79 11.85 1.80 1.71
N PRO A 80 12.36 1.81 2.96
CA PRO A 80 12.33 0.61 3.78
C PRO A 80 10.87 0.25 4.07
N VAL A 81 10.56 -1.03 3.96
CA VAL A 81 9.29 -1.60 4.39
C VAL A 81 9.58 -2.75 5.33
N ARG A 82 8.55 -3.23 6.02
CA ARG A 82 8.68 -4.40 6.87
C ARG A 82 8.96 -5.64 5.99
N PRO A 83 9.80 -6.60 6.39
CA PRO A 83 10.09 -7.79 5.59
C PRO A 83 8.85 -8.56 5.14
N SER A 84 7.82 -8.63 6.00
CA SER A 84 6.52 -9.22 5.70
C SER A 84 5.81 -8.52 4.53
N VAL A 85 5.76 -7.18 4.54
CA VAL A 85 5.21 -6.36 3.47
C VAL A 85 6.01 -6.54 2.19
N GLY A 86 7.35 -6.49 2.26
CA GLY A 86 8.21 -6.74 1.11
C GLY A 86 8.01 -8.13 0.50
N ALA A 87 7.90 -9.16 1.33
CA ALA A 87 7.62 -10.53 0.90
C ALA A 87 6.23 -10.68 0.29
N ALA A 88 5.20 -10.06 0.88
CA ALA A 88 3.84 -10.05 0.37
C ALA A 88 3.78 -9.38 -1.00
N LEU A 89 4.33 -8.17 -1.14
CA LEU A 89 4.36 -7.46 -2.43
C LEU A 89 5.11 -8.25 -3.51
N ARG A 90 6.23 -8.92 -3.17
CA ARG A 90 6.93 -9.83 -4.09
C ARG A 90 6.09 -11.03 -4.50
N ARG A 91 5.28 -11.60 -3.60
CA ARG A 91 4.36 -12.71 -3.90
C ARG A 91 3.20 -12.24 -4.78
N LEU A 92 2.73 -11.01 -4.57
CA LEU A 92 1.63 -10.43 -5.32
C LEU A 92 2.05 -9.94 -6.71
N ARG A 93 3.33 -9.57 -6.89
CA ARG A 93 3.91 -9.13 -8.16
C ARG A 93 3.82 -10.21 -9.23
N HIS A 94 3.22 -9.87 -10.37
CA HIS A 94 3.21 -10.74 -11.54
C HIS A 94 4.47 -10.53 -12.40
N ALA A 95 4.84 -11.54 -13.19
CA ALA A 95 6.00 -11.45 -14.07
C ALA A 95 5.83 -10.42 -15.20
N THR A 96 4.60 -10.27 -15.70
CA THR A 96 4.32 -9.52 -16.96
C THR A 96 3.23 -8.46 -16.88
N ARG A 97 2.44 -8.40 -15.79
CA ARG A 97 1.35 -7.41 -15.65
C ARG A 97 1.44 -6.67 -14.33
N SER A 98 1.06 -5.40 -14.33
CA SER A 98 0.89 -4.65 -13.10
C SER A 98 -0.29 -5.20 -12.29
N ARG A 99 -0.23 -5.04 -10.98
CA ARG A 99 -1.30 -5.44 -10.07
C ARG A 99 -1.63 -4.31 -9.11
N THR A 100 -2.91 -3.96 -9.00
CA THR A 100 -3.38 -2.92 -8.10
C THR A 100 -3.88 -3.53 -6.81
N VAL A 101 -3.31 -3.13 -5.69
CA VAL A 101 -3.63 -3.66 -4.36
C VAL A 101 -3.77 -2.54 -3.36
N PHE A 102 -4.69 -2.69 -2.43
CA PHE A 102 -4.75 -1.87 -1.22
C PHE A 102 -3.97 -2.56 -0.11
N VAL A 103 -3.05 -1.84 0.53
CA VAL A 103 -2.29 -2.32 1.70
C VAL A 103 -2.44 -1.28 2.79
N ASP A 104 -3.12 -1.64 3.89
CA ASP A 104 -3.53 -0.70 4.93
C ASP A 104 -2.36 0.06 5.56
N GLU A 105 -1.25 -0.62 5.87
CA GLU A 105 -0.04 -0.02 6.46
C GLU A 105 0.63 1.06 5.59
N ILE A 106 0.39 1.03 4.26
CA ILE A 106 0.98 1.99 3.32
C ILE A 106 -0.06 3.04 2.89
N CYS A 107 -1.32 2.64 2.77
CA CYS A 107 -2.34 3.44 2.11
C CYS A 107 -3.07 4.39 3.07
N ILE A 108 -3.07 4.10 4.38
CA ILE A 108 -3.72 4.91 5.42
C ILE A 108 -2.64 5.64 6.24
N ARG A 109 -2.69 6.97 6.30
CA ARG A 109 -1.87 7.79 7.21
C ARG A 109 -2.75 8.38 8.30
N GLU A 110 -2.22 8.49 9.52
CA GLU A 110 -2.90 9.20 10.63
C GLU A 110 -3.18 10.67 10.29
N GLU A 111 -2.35 11.27 9.44
CA GLU A 111 -2.40 12.67 9.02
C GLU A 111 -3.34 12.92 7.83
N ASP A 112 -4.03 11.88 7.32
CA ASP A 112 -4.93 12.02 6.17
C ASP A 112 -6.13 12.93 6.43
N GLY A 113 -6.32 13.39 7.68
CA GLY A 113 -7.33 14.38 8.01
C GLY A 113 -8.74 13.87 7.73
N ILE A 114 -8.93 12.55 7.65
CA ILE A 114 -10.24 11.91 7.54
C ILE A 114 -10.91 12.00 8.92
N VAL A 115 -11.24 13.22 9.32
CA VAL A 115 -11.86 13.54 10.60
C VAL A 115 -13.19 12.78 10.67
N GLY A 116 -13.27 11.81 11.58
CA GLY A 116 -14.50 11.06 11.86
C GLY A 116 -14.61 9.66 11.25
N VAL A 117 -13.64 9.19 10.45
CA VAL A 117 -13.63 7.78 9.98
C VAL A 117 -12.69 6.96 10.87
N ASN A 118 -13.21 5.93 11.53
CA ASN A 118 -12.36 4.97 12.23
C ASN A 118 -11.62 4.09 11.20
N ARG A 119 -10.34 3.78 11.47
CA ARG A 119 -9.52 2.91 10.59
C ARG A 119 -10.24 1.62 10.23
N SER A 120 -10.93 1.01 11.18
CA SER A 120 -11.71 -0.22 10.98
C SER A 120 -12.86 -0.05 9.98
N GLY A 121 -13.59 1.07 10.02
CA GLY A 121 -14.70 1.36 9.12
C GLY A 121 -14.23 1.65 7.69
N LEU A 122 -13.08 2.32 7.54
CA LEU A 122 -12.44 2.47 6.23
C LEU A 122 -12.04 1.10 5.67
N ILE A 123 -11.37 0.26 6.46
CA ILE A 123 -10.97 -1.10 6.06
C ILE A 123 -12.19 -1.91 5.63
N VAL A 124 -13.29 -1.87 6.39
CA VAL A 124 -14.53 -2.57 6.03
C VAL A 124 -15.04 -2.10 4.67
N ARG A 125 -15.10 -0.79 4.41
CA ARG A 125 -15.55 -0.24 3.11
C ARG A 125 -14.62 -0.65 1.96
N VAL A 126 -13.32 -0.62 2.18
CA VAL A 126 -12.32 -1.08 1.20
C VAL A 126 -12.50 -2.56 0.89
N CYS A 127 -12.70 -3.41 1.90
CA CYS A 127 -12.96 -4.83 1.71
C CYS A 127 -14.26 -5.10 0.94
N PHE A 128 -15.30 -4.28 1.13
CA PHE A 128 -16.54 -4.36 0.35
C PHE A 128 -16.37 -3.93 -1.11
N ALA A 129 -15.54 -2.90 -1.37
CA ALA A 129 -15.29 -2.39 -2.71
C ALA A 129 -14.25 -3.22 -3.49
N ALA A 130 -13.38 -3.95 -2.80
CA ALA A 130 -12.32 -4.74 -3.42
C ALA A 130 -12.87 -5.87 -4.30
N THR A 131 -12.22 -6.10 -5.44
CA THR A 131 -12.54 -7.24 -6.32
C THR A 131 -12.22 -8.58 -5.66
N ARG A 132 -11.27 -8.59 -4.73
CA ARG A 132 -10.86 -9.77 -3.96
C ARG A 132 -10.16 -9.36 -2.66
N ILE A 133 -10.29 -10.19 -1.62
CA ILE A 133 -9.52 -10.10 -0.37
C ILE A 133 -8.42 -11.17 -0.41
N LEU A 134 -7.19 -10.78 -0.07
CA LEU A 134 -5.96 -11.58 -0.16
C LEU A 134 -5.35 -11.86 1.22
#